data_AF-A0A9P3K418-F1
#
_entry.id   AF-A0A9P3K418-F1
#
_cell.length_a   1.000
_cell.length_b   1.000
_cell.length_c   1.000
_cell.angle_alpha   90.00
_cell.angle_beta   90.00
_cell.angle_gamma   90.00
#
_symmetry.space_group_name_H-M   'P 1'
#
loop_
_entity.id
_entity.type
_entity.pdbx_description
1 polymer ?
#
loop_
_entity_poly.entity_id
_entity_poly.type
_entity_poly.pdbx_seq_one_letter_code
_entity_poly.pdbx_strand_id
1 'polypeptide(L)'
;MALQFLRSDIKVFLRCQQANPDAPPVNARAIARILHGLTSPAFPTCTWSKHHFWGLYADIDFHTVRRIALEEVIASRPHKLRLRPMLK
;
A
#
# COMPACT_ATOMS: atom_id res chain seq x y z
N MET A 1 5.07 -0.25 -19.32
CA MET A 1 5.98 -1.24 -18.69
C MET A 1 5.83 -1.28 -17.17
N ALA A 2 5.76 -0.15 -16.46
CA ALA A 2 5.70 -0.10 -14.98
C ALA A 2 4.55 -0.87 -14.30
N LEU A 3 3.35 -0.96 -14.92
CA LEU A 3 2.22 -1.73 -14.37
C LEU A 3 2.52 -3.23 -14.13
N GLN A 4 3.50 -3.80 -14.84
CA GLN A 4 3.85 -5.23 -14.72
C GLN A 4 4.45 -5.56 -13.35
N PHE A 5 5.16 -4.61 -12.74
CA PHE A 5 5.83 -4.81 -11.44
C PHE A 5 5.05 -4.24 -10.25
N LEU A 6 4.08 -3.36 -10.50
CA LEU A 6 3.29 -2.69 -9.46
C LEU A 6 2.70 -3.65 -8.42
N ARG A 7 2.08 -4.75 -8.87
CA ARG A 7 1.52 -5.75 -7.95
C ARG A 7 2.61 -6.41 -7.09
N SER A 8 3.74 -6.76 -7.70
CA SER A 8 4.86 -7.38 -6.99
C SER A 8 5.45 -6.43 -5.96
N ASP A 9 5.66 -5.16 -6.31
CA ASP A 9 6.18 -4.16 -5.38
C ASP A 9 5.23 -3.89 -4.22
N ILE A 10 3.92 -3.83 -4.49
CA ILE A 10 2.91 -3.71 -3.42
C ILE A 10 2.98 -4.92 -2.48
N LYS A 11 3.15 -6.15 -3.00
CA LYS A 11 3.30 -7.36 -2.17
C LYS A 11 4.56 -7.31 -1.31
N VAL A 12 5.69 -6.89 -1.88
CA VAL A 12 6.95 -6.72 -1.14
C VAL A 12 6.78 -5.67 -0.05
N PHE A 13 6.19 -4.52 -0.38
CA PHE A 13 5.88 -3.46 0.58
C PHE A 13 5.02 -3.95 1.74
N LEU A 14 3.92 -4.65 1.44
CA LEU A 14 3.03 -5.23 2.45
C LEU A 14 3.74 -6.22 3.37
N ARG A 15 4.66 -7.04 2.82
CA ARG A 15 5.45 -7.99 3.60
C ARG A 15 6.42 -7.29 4.54
N CYS A 16 7.13 -6.26 4.06
CA CYS A 16 8.01 -5.44 4.90
C CYS A 16 7.24 -4.76 6.03
N GLN A 17 6.05 -4.23 5.75
CA GLN A 17 5.24 -3.59 6.79
C GLN A 17 4.75 -4.60 7.84
N GLN A 18 4.31 -5.78 7.43
CA GLN A 18 3.84 -6.83 8.37
C GLN A 18 4.95 -7.41 9.23
N ALA A 19 6.20 -7.37 8.75
CA ALA A 19 7.36 -7.80 9.53
C ALA A 19 7.72 -6.83 10.67
N ASN A 20 7.19 -5.60 10.63
CA ASN A 20 7.37 -4.62 11.69
C ASN A 20 6.16 -4.64 12.65
N PRO A 21 6.30 -5.18 13.88
CA PRO A 21 5.19 -5.30 14.82
C PRO A 21 4.67 -3.95 15.34
N ASP A 22 5.50 -2.89 15.32
CA ASP A 22 5.16 -1.54 15.77
C ASP A 22 4.58 -0.67 14.65
N ALA A 23 4.53 -1.20 13.42
CA ALA A 23 4.04 -0.46 12.28
C ALA A 23 2.51 -0.34 12.29
N PRO A 24 1.96 0.85 12.01
CA PRO A 24 0.51 1.02 11.93
C PRO A 24 -0.08 0.22 10.74
N PRO A 25 -1.35 -0.21 10.83
CA PRO A 25 -2.04 -0.87 9.74
C PRO A 25 -2.01 -0.03 8.47
N VAL A 26 -1.52 -0.61 7.39
CA VAL A 26 -1.44 0.06 6.09
C VAL A 26 -2.74 -0.13 5.32
N ASN A 27 -3.33 0.99 4.93
CA ASN A 27 -4.51 1.04 4.09
C ASN A 27 -4.13 1.27 2.61
N ALA A 28 -4.95 0.82 1.65
CA ALA A 28 -4.67 1.01 0.22
C ALA A 28 -4.39 2.46 -0.19
N ARG A 29 -5.06 3.43 0.45
CA ARG A 29 -4.83 4.87 0.23
C ARG A 29 -3.42 5.29 0.68
N ALA A 30 -2.92 4.73 1.78
CA ALA A 30 -1.57 5.01 2.26
C ALA A 30 -0.51 4.49 1.29
N ILE A 31 -0.68 3.25 0.82
CA ILE A 31 0.19 2.65 -0.20
C ILE A 31 0.24 3.56 -1.43
N ALA A 32 -0.93 3.93 -1.97
CA ALA A 32 -0.99 4.82 -3.13
C ALA A 32 -0.28 6.16 -2.89
N ARG A 33 -0.41 6.75 -1.70
CA ARG A 33 0.30 8.00 -1.37
C ARG A 33 1.81 7.81 -1.35
N ILE A 34 2.33 6.75 -0.73
CA ILE A 34 3.78 6.45 -0.71
C ILE A 34 4.28 6.25 -2.14
N LEU A 35 3.60 5.43 -2.93
CA LEU A 35 4.00 5.13 -4.32
C LEU A 35 3.94 6.36 -5.23
N HIS A 36 3.12 7.36 -4.90
CA HIS A 36 3.08 8.66 -5.57
C HIS A 36 3.99 9.73 -4.96
N GLY A 37 4.65 9.44 -3.83
CA GLY A 37 5.48 10.42 -3.14
C GLY A 37 4.69 11.52 -2.43
N LEU A 38 3.46 11.23 -1.98
CA LEU A 38 2.58 12.16 -1.29
C LEU A 38 2.66 11.98 0.23
N THR A 39 2.92 13.08 0.95
CA THR A 39 2.96 13.11 2.43
C THR A 39 1.62 12.74 3.05
N SER A 40 1.59 12.08 4.20
CA SER A 40 0.36 11.78 4.95
C SER A 40 0.63 11.92 6.45
N PRO A 41 -0.36 12.23 7.31
CA PRO A 41 -0.16 12.21 8.76
C PRO A 41 0.41 10.88 9.28
N ALA A 42 0.02 9.76 8.66
CA ALA A 42 0.55 8.44 8.98
C ALA A 42 1.89 8.10 8.27
N PHE A 43 2.26 8.87 7.24
CA PHE A 43 3.44 8.64 6.39
C PHE A 43 4.12 9.99 6.08
N PRO A 44 4.77 10.63 7.06
CA PRO A 44 5.36 11.95 6.89
C PRO A 44 6.60 11.89 5.98
N THR A 45 6.76 12.92 5.14
CA THR A 45 7.87 13.02 4.17
C THR A 45 9.25 12.93 4.82
N CYS A 46 9.44 13.47 6.03
CA CYS A 46 10.73 13.43 6.73
C CYS A 46 11.22 11.99 6.98
N THR A 47 10.31 11.05 7.17
CA THR A 47 10.60 9.63 7.38
C THR A 47 10.58 8.85 6.06
N TRP A 48 9.60 9.13 5.20
CA TRP A 48 9.30 8.28 4.04
C TRP A 48 9.91 8.71 2.72
N SER A 49 10.40 9.94 2.58
CA SER A 49 10.98 10.43 1.31
C SER A 49 12.23 9.68 0.85
N LYS A 50 12.97 9.08 1.79
CA LYS A 50 14.15 8.25 1.50
C LYS A 50 13.80 6.78 1.26
N HIS A 51 12.53 6.41 1.41
CA HIS A 51 12.09 5.03 1.24
C HIS A 51 12.11 4.64 -0.24
N HIS A 52 12.57 3.43 -0.56
CA HIS A 52 12.72 2.95 -1.94
C HIS A 52 11.44 3.11 -2.80
N PHE A 53 10.28 2.80 -2.22
CA PHE A 53 8.98 2.91 -2.90
C PHE A 53 8.42 4.34 -3.02
N TRP A 54 9.09 5.36 -2.47
CA TRP A 54 8.57 6.73 -2.49
C TRP A 54 8.58 7.32 -3.89
N GLY A 55 7.41 7.60 -4.46
CA GLY A 55 7.27 8.20 -5.80
C GLY A 55 7.56 7.26 -6.97
N LEU A 56 7.77 5.96 -6.73
CA LEU A 56 8.12 4.98 -7.76
C LEU A 56 7.08 4.87 -8.88
N TYR A 57 5.82 5.18 -8.57
CA TYR A 57 4.68 5.11 -9.50
C TYR A 57 3.96 6.45 -9.65
N ALA A 58 4.68 7.57 -9.50
CA ALA A 58 4.10 8.91 -9.61
C ALA A 58 3.43 9.19 -10.97
N ASP A 59 3.92 8.56 -12.05
CA ASP A 59 3.41 8.72 -13.41
C ASP A 59 2.18 7.85 -13.72
N ILE A 60 1.81 6.91 -12.85
CA ILE A 60 0.61 6.09 -13.00
C ILE A 60 -0.56 6.82 -12.36
N ASP A 61 -1.77 6.70 -12.91
CA ASP A 61 -2.95 7.26 -12.26
C ASP A 61 -3.14 6.77 -10.79
N PHE A 62 -3.40 7.72 -9.89
CA PHE A 62 -3.54 7.46 -8.45
C PHE A 62 -4.66 6.47 -8.13
N HIS A 63 -5.78 6.56 -8.84
CA HIS A 63 -6.90 5.66 -8.61
C HIS A 63 -6.58 4.23 -9.06
N THR A 64 -5.79 4.09 -10.12
CA THR A 64 -5.28 2.81 -10.62
C THR A 64 -4.37 2.16 -9.59
N VAL A 65 -3.38 2.90 -9.05
CA VAL A 65 -2.48 2.41 -8.00
C VAL A 65 -3.28 2.03 -6.74
N ARG A 66 -4.21 2.89 -6.31
CA ARG A 66 -5.06 2.63 -5.14
C ARG A 66 -5.91 1.38 -5.31
N ARG A 67 -6.49 1.15 -6.49
CA ARG A 67 -7.32 -0.02 -6.77
C ARG A 67 -6.52 -1.31 -6.64
N ILE A 68 -5.36 -1.36 -7.29
CA ILE A 68 -4.46 -2.53 -7.22
C ILE A 68 -3.98 -2.75 -5.79
N ALA A 69 -3.63 -1.68 -5.08
CA ALA A 69 -3.25 -1.76 -3.67
C ALA A 69 -4.37 -2.32 -2.78
N LEU A 70 -5.63 -1.97 -3.05
CA LEU A 70 -6.78 -2.52 -2.33
C LEU A 70 -6.96 -4.02 -2.58
N GLU A 71 -6.85 -4.46 -3.83
CA GLU A 71 -6.90 -5.88 -4.20
C GLU A 71 -5.85 -6.68 -3.42
N GLU A 72 -4.61 -6.18 -3.37
CA GLU A 72 -3.50 -6.84 -2.67
C GLU A 72 -3.64 -6.81 -1.14
N VAL A 73 -4.12 -5.71 -0.55
CA VAL A 73 -4.39 -5.62 0.91
C VAL A 73 -5.49 -6.60 1.32
N ILE A 74 -6.52 -6.80 0.49
CA ILE A 74 -7.58 -7.77 0.76
C ILE A 74 -7.04 -9.19 0.61
N ALA A 75 -6.21 -9.44 -0.41
CA ALA A 75 -5.60 -10.74 -0.65
C ALA A 75 -4.58 -11.14 0.42
N SER A 76 -3.86 -10.18 1.01
CA SER A 76 -2.87 -10.43 2.05
C SER A 76 -3.48 -10.74 3.42
N ARG A 77 -4.77 -10.47 3.63
CA ARG A 77 -5.45 -10.76 4.89
C ARG A 77 -5.69 -12.26 5.03
N PRO A 78 -5.44 -12.86 6.21
CA PRO A 78 -5.75 -14.26 6.45
C PRO A 78 -7.24 -14.52 6.25
N HIS A 79 -7.56 -15.70 5.69
CA HIS A 79 -8.90 -16.11 5.23
C HIS A 79 -10.03 -15.87 6.26
N LYS A 80 -9.73 -15.95 7.57
CA LYS A 80 -10.69 -15.70 8.68
C LYS A 80 -11.28 -14.28 8.72
N LEU A 81 -10.71 -13.28 8.03
CA LEU A 81 -11.25 -11.91 7.96
C LEU A 81 -11.96 -11.57 6.64
N ARG A 82 -12.01 -12.47 5.65
CA ARG A 82 -12.71 -12.22 4.37
C ARG A 82 -14.23 -12.28 4.50
N LEU A 83 -14.75 -12.91 5.56
CA LEU A 83 -16.16 -13.13 5.83
C LEU A 83 -16.67 -12.36 7.06
N ARG A 84 -16.40 -11.06 7.14
CA ARG A 84 -17.31 -10.18 7.92
C ARG A 84 -18.26 -9.53 6.91
N PRO A 85 -19.44 -10.13 6.63
CA PRO A 85 -20.49 -9.36 6.00
C PRO A 85 -20.77 -8.18 6.93
N MET A 86 -20.95 -6.99 6.36
CA MET A 86 -21.41 -5.83 7.11
C MET A 86 -22.78 -6.19 7.68
N LEU A 87 -22.82 -6.63 8.95
CA LEU A 87 -24.07 -6.73 9.67
C LEU A 87 -24.60 -5.30 9.81
N LYS A 88 -25.77 -5.10 9.21
CA LYS A 88 -26.68 -3.99 9.51
C LYS A 88 -27.20 -4.15 10.94
#